data_AF-A0ABD0KF37-F1
#
_entry.id   AF-A0ABD0KF37-F1
#
_cell.length_a   1.000
_cell.length_b   1.000
_cell.length_c   1.000
_cell.angle_alpha   90.00
_cell.angle_beta   90.00
_cell.angle_gamma   90.00
#
_symmetry.space_group_name_H-M   'P 1'
#
loop_
_entity.id
_entity.type
_entity.pdbx_description
1 polymer ?
#
loop_
_entity_poly.entity_id
_entity_poly.type
_entity_poly.pdbx_seq_one_letter_code
_entity_poly.pdbx_strand_id
1 'polypeptide(L)'
;ILVPIVFLAWGTEAVFQTRATEKWVGGFKAEMDVPICKDLDGFRMHLNFTQDVERLMQWAGEATKVSDREWLIESPGAHLQSGTTYNVVLVAFAKYNEMMDPVINVDIEGMPDCGGTGTSTTSPTSSQ
;
A
#
# COMPACT_ATOMS: atom_id res chain seq x y z
N ILE A 1 -22.79 14.38 -18.22
CA ILE A 1 -22.63 14.93 -16.85
C ILE A 1 -21.56 14.09 -16.19
N LEU A 2 -20.34 14.59 -16.10
CA LEU A 2 -19.25 13.94 -15.36
C LEU A 2 -19.51 14.15 -13.88
N VAL A 3 -19.65 13.06 -13.13
CA VAL A 3 -19.71 13.10 -11.67
C VAL A 3 -18.27 13.27 -11.18
N PRO A 4 -17.90 14.38 -10.53
CA PRO A 4 -16.59 14.46 -9.90
C PRO A 4 -16.56 13.46 -8.75
N ILE A 5 -15.61 12.52 -8.81
CA ILE A 5 -15.26 11.67 -7.67
C ILE A 5 -14.74 12.61 -6.59
N VAL A 6 -15.57 12.84 -5.57
CA VAL A 6 -15.17 13.59 -4.38
C VAL A 6 -14.21 12.71 -3.60
N PHE A 7 -12.92 12.98 -3.72
CA PHE A 7 -11.96 12.58 -2.70
C PHE A 7 -12.30 13.41 -1.46
N LEU A 8 -12.95 12.78 -0.47
CA LEU A 8 -13.01 13.34 0.87
C LEU A 8 -11.55 13.44 1.34
N ALA A 9 -11.03 14.66 1.40
CA ALA A 9 -9.70 14.93 1.93
C ALA A 9 -9.73 14.74 3.45
N TRP A 10 -9.36 13.56 3.91
CA TRP A 10 -9.05 13.27 5.30
C TRP A 10 -7.60 13.71 5.54
N GLY A 11 -7.40 14.89 6.13
CA GLY A 11 -6.07 15.39 6.48
C GLY A 11 -5.09 15.53 5.31
N THR A 12 -3.93 16.14 5.56
CA THR A 12 -2.77 16.05 4.65
C THR A 12 -1.98 14.79 5.00
N GLU A 13 -2.62 13.63 4.90
CA GLU A 13 -1.95 12.35 5.14
C GLU A 13 -1.27 11.88 3.85
N ALA A 14 -0.07 11.32 4.00
CA ALA A 14 0.79 10.95 2.87
C ALA A 14 0.25 9.71 2.16
N VAL A 15 -0.30 9.89 0.95
CA VAL A 15 -0.67 8.75 0.11
C VAL A 15 0.52 8.35 -0.77
N PHE A 16 1.10 7.19 -0.48
CA PHE A 16 2.12 6.55 -1.30
C PHE A 16 1.49 5.55 -2.28
N GLN A 17 1.93 5.53 -3.54
CA GLN A 17 1.42 4.60 -4.55
C GLN A 17 2.50 3.60 -4.97
N THR A 18 2.12 2.32 -5.02
CA THR A 18 2.94 1.26 -5.60
C THR A 18 2.11 0.37 -6.54
N ARG A 19 2.81 -0.54 -7.23
CA ARG A 19 2.24 -1.58 -8.09
C ARG A 19 2.79 -2.94 -7.71
N ALA A 20 2.15 -3.99 -8.21
CA ALA A 20 2.66 -5.34 -8.09
C ALA A 20 4.04 -5.49 -8.76
N THR A 21 4.97 -6.11 -8.04
CA THR A 21 6.31 -6.49 -8.53
C THR A 21 6.26 -7.80 -9.32
N GLU A 22 5.41 -8.74 -8.89
CA GLU A 22 5.15 -10.00 -9.58
C GLU A 22 3.63 -10.25 -9.65
N LYS A 23 3.16 -10.88 -10.72
CA LYS A 23 1.73 -11.10 -10.98
C LYS A 23 1.50 -12.51 -11.48
N TRP A 24 0.39 -13.11 -11.08
CA TRP A 24 -0.07 -14.40 -11.56
C TRP A 24 -1.60 -14.42 -11.65
N VAL A 25 -2.14 -15.46 -12.28
CA VAL A 25 -3.60 -15.66 -12.29
C VAL A 25 -4.06 -15.94 -10.87
N GLY A 26 -4.94 -15.10 -10.34
CA GLY A 26 -5.47 -15.21 -8.98
C GLY A 26 -4.64 -14.51 -7.90
N GLY A 27 -3.60 -13.75 -8.24
CA GLY A 27 -2.88 -12.96 -7.23
C GLY A 27 -1.67 -12.18 -7.72
N PHE A 28 -0.99 -11.53 -6.78
CA PHE A 28 0.21 -10.75 -7.03
C PHE A 28 1.07 -10.61 -5.77
N LYS A 29 2.33 -10.26 -5.98
CA LYS A 29 3.28 -9.82 -4.95
C LYS A 29 3.56 -8.35 -5.15
N ALA A 30 3.68 -7.59 -4.07
CA ALA A 30 4.19 -6.23 -4.12
C ALA A 30 5.21 -6.00 -3.01
N GLU A 31 6.22 -5.20 -3.33
CA GLU A 31 7.19 -4.67 -2.39
C GLU A 31 7.05 -3.15 -2.44
N MET A 32 6.88 -2.54 -1.27
CA MET A 32 6.66 -1.10 -1.15
C MET A 32 7.65 -0.51 -0.17
N ASP A 33 8.27 0.58 -0.61
CA ASP A 33 9.22 1.36 0.16
C ASP A 33 8.52 2.63 0.62
N VAL A 34 7.97 2.61 1.84
CA VAL A 34 7.19 3.71 2.39
C VAL A 34 8.14 4.68 3.09
N PRO A 35 8.24 5.94 2.64
CA PRO A 35 9.09 6.92 3.30
C PRO A 35 8.49 7.32 4.66
N ILE A 36 9.33 7.37 5.69
CA ILE A 36 8.96 7.76 7.05
C ILE A 36 9.53 9.15 7.31
N CYS A 37 8.67 10.16 7.41
CA CYS A 37 9.09 11.56 7.59
C CYS A 37 8.83 12.11 8.99
N LYS A 38 8.21 11.31 9.83
CA LYS A 38 7.96 11.60 11.24
C LYS A 38 8.17 10.32 12.04
N ASP A 39 8.77 10.47 13.22
CA ASP A 39 8.91 9.35 14.15
C ASP A 39 7.52 8.83 14.55
N LEU A 40 7.36 7.50 14.56
CA LEU A 40 6.14 6.83 14.99
C LEU A 40 6.48 5.72 15.98
N ASP A 41 5.79 5.74 17.12
CA ASP A 41 5.74 4.67 18.11
C ASP A 41 4.43 3.90 17.92
N GLY A 42 4.50 2.91 17.05
CA GLY A 42 3.38 2.18 16.50
C GLY A 42 2.75 2.87 15.29
N PHE A 43 2.12 2.08 14.42
CA PHE A 43 1.44 2.62 13.24
C PHE A 43 0.14 1.87 12.91
N ARG A 44 -0.72 2.57 12.16
CA ARG A 44 -1.93 2.07 11.52
C ARG A 44 -1.84 2.44 10.04
N MET A 45 -1.67 1.44 9.19
CA MET A 45 -1.40 1.61 7.76
C MET A 45 -2.56 1.08 6.94
N HIS A 46 -3.17 1.96 6.14
CA HIS A 46 -4.24 1.63 5.21
C HIS A 46 -3.66 1.21 3.86
N LEU A 47 -4.06 0.04 3.38
CA LEU A 47 -3.78 -0.45 2.03
C LEU A 47 -5.08 -0.43 1.22
N ASN A 48 -5.14 0.45 0.22
CA ASN A 48 -6.28 0.65 -0.67
C ASN A 48 -5.97 0.17 -2.09
N PHE A 49 -6.59 -0.92 -2.50
CA PHE A 49 -6.37 -1.59 -3.78
C PHE A 49 -7.39 -1.15 -4.83
N THR A 50 -6.96 -0.96 -6.09
CA THR A 50 -7.91 -0.68 -7.20
C THR A 50 -8.70 -1.91 -7.66
N GLN A 51 -8.35 -3.11 -7.20
CA GLN A 51 -9.02 -4.37 -7.49
C GLN A 51 -9.28 -5.15 -6.20
N ASP A 52 -10.29 -6.03 -6.21
CA ASP A 52 -10.73 -6.77 -5.03
C ASP A 52 -9.69 -7.82 -4.59
N VAL A 53 -9.31 -7.77 -3.30
CA VAL A 53 -8.39 -8.69 -2.64
C VAL A 53 -9.16 -9.54 -1.64
N GLU A 54 -9.15 -10.85 -1.84
CA GLU A 54 -9.81 -11.80 -0.95
C GLU A 54 -8.97 -12.08 0.30
N ARG A 55 -7.68 -12.31 0.10
CA ARG A 55 -6.72 -12.68 1.16
C ARG A 55 -5.42 -11.91 1.01
N LEU A 56 -4.86 -11.47 2.13
CA LEU A 56 -3.59 -10.77 2.20
C LEU A 56 -2.63 -11.51 3.14
N MET A 57 -1.40 -11.73 2.68
CA MET A 57 -0.27 -12.12 3.51
C MET A 57 0.73 -10.96 3.54
N GLN A 58 1.20 -10.63 4.74
CA GLN A 58 2.16 -9.56 4.99
C GLN A 58 2.89 -9.84 6.32
N TRP A 59 4.02 -9.17 6.54
CA TRP A 59 4.89 -9.41 7.70
C TRP A 59 5.21 -8.13 8.50
N ALA A 60 4.47 -7.04 8.28
CA ALA A 60 4.67 -5.75 8.92
C ALA A 60 3.89 -5.57 10.25
N GLY A 61 2.81 -6.33 10.45
CA GLY A 61 1.97 -6.23 11.66
C GLY A 61 0.80 -7.21 11.69
N GLU A 62 -0.27 -6.85 12.39
CA GLU A 62 -1.56 -7.52 12.34
C GLU A 62 -2.40 -6.93 11.21
N ALA A 63 -2.96 -7.77 10.34
CA ALA A 63 -3.76 -7.33 9.20
C ALA A 63 -5.25 -7.61 9.39
N THR A 64 -6.07 -6.58 9.26
CA THR A 64 -7.53 -6.65 9.33
C THR A 64 -8.14 -6.24 7.99
N LYS A 65 -9.04 -7.06 7.45
CA LYS A 65 -9.79 -6.73 6.23
C LYS A 65 -10.91 -5.75 6.58
N VAL A 66 -10.87 -4.54 6.02
CA VAL A 66 -11.90 -3.50 6.21
C VAL A 66 -12.97 -3.62 5.13
N SER A 67 -12.55 -3.86 3.88
CA SER A 67 -13.44 -4.12 2.74
C SER A 67 -12.76 -5.04 1.72
N ASP A 68 -13.43 -5.34 0.60
CA ASP A 68 -12.80 -6.08 -0.51
C ASP A 68 -11.60 -5.33 -1.13
N ARG A 69 -11.46 -4.02 -0.88
CA ARG A 69 -10.39 -3.20 -1.44
C ARG A 69 -9.55 -2.49 -0.39
N GLU A 70 -9.83 -2.71 0.88
CA GLU A 70 -9.14 -2.02 1.97
C GLU A 70 -8.72 -3.01 3.05
N TRP A 71 -7.44 -2.92 3.42
CA TRP A 71 -6.85 -3.64 4.53
C TRP A 71 -6.16 -2.65 5.46
N LEU A 72 -6.35 -2.85 6.76
CA LEU A 72 -5.64 -2.12 7.80
C LEU A 72 -4.53 -3.00 8.36
N ILE A 73 -3.30 -2.48 8.44
CA ILE A 73 -2.18 -3.14 9.10
C ILE A 73 -1.79 -2.34 10.34
N GLU A 74 -1.79 -2.98 11.49
CA GLU A 74 -1.48 -2.35 12.78
C GLU A 74 -0.24 -2.99 13.40
N SER A 75 0.67 -2.17 13.90
CA SER A 75 1.88 -2.64 14.57
C SER A 75 2.19 -1.75 15.77
N PRO A 76 1.56 -1.98 16.94
CA PRO A 76 1.66 -1.07 18.09
C PRO A 76 3.06 -1.04 18.74
N GLY A 77 3.91 -2.03 18.46
CA GLY A 77 5.29 -2.11 18.97
C GLY A 77 6.36 -1.72 17.95
N ALA A 78 5.99 -1.28 16.76
CA ALA A 78 6.96 -0.83 15.76
C ALA A 78 7.49 0.56 16.13
N HIS A 79 8.79 0.78 15.91
CA HIS A 79 9.41 2.09 16.05
C HIS A 79 9.94 2.51 14.68
N LEU A 80 9.29 3.48 14.06
CA LEU A 80 9.68 4.02 12.75
C LEU A 80 10.34 5.37 12.97
N GLN A 81 11.52 5.57 12.37
CA GLN A 81 12.30 6.79 12.52
C GLN A 81 12.18 7.67 11.27
N SER A 82 12.02 8.96 11.48
CA SER A 82 12.04 9.98 10.43
C SER A 82 13.34 9.94 9.62
N GLY A 83 13.22 10.13 8.31
CA GLY A 83 14.32 10.05 7.35
C GLY A 83 14.64 8.63 6.90
N THR A 84 13.89 7.62 7.34
CA THR A 84 14.08 6.22 6.91
C THR A 84 13.02 5.78 5.90
N THR A 85 13.25 4.62 5.30
CA THR A 85 12.26 3.93 4.45
C THR A 85 11.85 2.64 5.15
N TYR A 86 10.54 2.42 5.26
CA TYR A 86 9.98 1.18 5.77
C TYR A 86 9.55 0.29 4.62
N ASN A 87 10.18 -0.88 4.49
CA ASN A 87 9.85 -1.84 3.45
C ASN A 87 8.73 -2.77 3.92
N VAL A 88 7.69 -2.89 3.09
CA VAL A 88 6.57 -3.81 3.31
C VAL A 88 6.48 -4.74 2.11
N VAL A 89 6.48 -6.05 2.39
CA VAL A 89 6.24 -7.09 1.41
C VAL A 89 4.85 -7.65 1.62
N LEU A 90 4.08 -7.74 0.54
CA LEU A 90 2.78 -8.37 0.56
C LEU A 90 2.60 -9.39 -0.56
N VAL A 91 1.79 -10.40 -0.28
CA VAL A 91 1.26 -11.37 -1.24
C VAL A 91 -0.25 -11.35 -1.11
N ALA A 92 -0.93 -10.97 -2.19
CA ALA A 92 -2.37 -10.80 -2.21
C ALA A 92 -3.02 -11.77 -3.20
N PHE A 93 -4.16 -12.31 -2.81
CA PHE A 93 -4.95 -13.22 -3.62
C PHE A 93 -6.25 -12.54 -4.07
N ALA A 94 -6.51 -12.64 -5.36
CA ALA A 94 -7.67 -12.07 -6.02
C ALA A 94 -8.96 -12.76 -5.54
N LYS A 95 -10.06 -12.00 -5.55
CA LYS A 95 -11.41 -12.59 -5.43
C LYS A 95 -11.82 -13.39 -6.67
N TYR A 96 -11.32 -12.99 -7.84
CA TYR A 96 -11.62 -13.62 -9.13
C TYR A 96 -10.36 -14.24 -9.72
N ASN A 97 -10.49 -15.38 -10.40
CA ASN A 97 -9.37 -16.12 -10.97
C ASN A 97 -8.87 -15.50 -12.29
N GLU A 98 -8.41 -14.24 -12.23
CA GLU A 98 -7.94 -13.45 -13.36
C GLU A 98 -6.54 -12.88 -13.05
N MET A 99 -5.85 -12.41 -14.09
CA MET A 99 -4.59 -11.68 -13.90
C MET A 99 -4.89 -10.33 -13.23
N MET A 100 -4.19 -10.02 -12.14
CA MET A 100 -4.34 -8.74 -11.44
C MET A 100 -3.20 -7.77 -11.75
N ASP A 101 -3.51 -6.48 -11.81
CA ASP A 101 -2.54 -5.38 -11.85
C ASP A 101 -3.05 -4.18 -11.03
N PRO A 102 -3.16 -4.32 -9.70
CA PRO A 102 -3.71 -3.27 -8.88
C PRO A 102 -2.70 -2.16 -8.66
N VAL A 103 -3.19 -0.93 -8.63
CA VAL A 103 -2.50 0.15 -7.92
C VAL A 103 -2.86 0.02 -6.46
N ILE A 104 -1.85 0.14 -5.60
CA ILE A 104 -1.97 0.07 -4.15
C ILE A 104 -1.67 1.46 -3.63
N ASN A 105 -2.67 2.09 -3.01
CA ASN A 105 -2.49 3.33 -2.27
C ASN A 105 -2.24 2.97 -0.81
N VAL A 106 -1.16 3.48 -0.27
CA VAL A 106 -0.69 3.23 1.08
C VAL A 106 -0.76 4.55 1.83
N ASP A 107 -1.40 4.53 2.98
CA ASP A 107 -1.48 5.67 3.87
C ASP A 107 -1.16 5.21 5.30
N ILE A 108 -0.46 6.04 6.07
CA ILE A 108 -0.16 5.76 7.48
C ILE A 108 -0.78 6.90 8.30
N GLU A 109 -1.70 6.57 9.20
CA GLU A 109 -2.41 7.56 10.01
C GLU A 109 -1.39 8.47 10.74
N GLY A 110 -1.55 9.79 10.60
CA GLY A 110 -0.66 10.77 11.21
C GLY A 110 0.73 10.94 10.58
N MET A 111 1.00 10.30 9.44
CA MET A 111 2.20 10.53 8.62
C MET A 111 1.98 11.73 7.68
N PRO A 112 2.79 12.80 7.78
CA PRO A 112 2.70 13.92 6.85
C PRO A 112 3.24 13.55 5.47
N ASP A 113 2.78 14.23 4.42
CA ASP A 113 3.38 14.12 3.08
C ASP A 113 4.89 14.38 3.16
N CYS A 114 5.65 13.35 2.77
CA CYS A 114 7.10 13.35 2.72
C CYS A 114 7.69 14.24 1.63
N GLY A 115 6.86 14.95 0.85
CA GLY A 115 7.28 15.75 -0.30
C GLY A 115 7.66 14.89 -1.51
N GLY A 116 7.26 13.62 -1.51
CA GLY A 116 7.52 12.68 -2.58
C GLY A 116 6.28 12.47 -3.43
N THR A 117 6.29 12.98 -4.67
CA THR A 117 5.41 12.46 -5.72
C THR A 117 5.66 10.95 -5.84
N GLY A 118 4.75 10.15 -5.29
CA GLY A 118 4.83 8.70 -5.25
C GLY A 118 4.79 8.11 -6.66
N THR A 119 5.98 7.87 -7.22
CA THR A 119 6.16 6.99 -8.38
C THR A 119 7.35 6.09 -8.10
N SER A 120 7.09 4.89 -7.61
CA SER A 120 8.01 3.78 -7.78
C SER A 120 8.16 3.53 -9.28
N THR A 121 9.23 4.05 -9.87
CA THR A 121 9.63 3.75 -11.24
C THR A 121 10.06 2.29 -11.28
N THR A 122 9.22 1.42 -11.86
CA THR A 122 9.63 0.07 -12.26
C THR A 122 10.74 0.17 -13.30
N SER A 123 11.94 -0.30 -12.98
CA SER A 123 12.92 -0.68 -14.00
C SER A 123 12.36 -1.87 -14.80
N PRO A 124 12.32 -1.81 -16.14
CA PRO A 124 12.06 -3.01 -16.93
C PRO A 124 13.29 -3.91 -16.87
N THR A 125 13.20 -5.04 -16.17
CA THR A 125 14.16 -6.14 -16.40
C THR A 125 13.86 -6.74 -17.77
N SER A 126 14.53 -6.18 -18.78
CA SER A 126 14.77 -6.86 -20.04
C SER A 126 15.80 -7.97 -19.79
N SER A 127 15.48 -9.19 -20.16
CA SER A 127 16.50 -10.21 -20.42
C SER A 127 16.11 -10.96 -21.68
N GLN A 128 17.03 -10.84 -22.64
CA GLN A 128 17.10 -11.56 -23.92
C GLN A 128 17.30 -13.05 -23.70
#